data_AF-A0A258KC03-F1
#
_entry.id   AF-A0A258KC03-F1
#
_cell.length_a   1.000
_cell.length_b   1.000
_cell.length_c   1.000
_cell.angle_alpha   90.00
_cell.angle_beta   90.00
_cell.angle_gamma   90.00
#
_symmetry.space_group_name_H-M   'P 1'
#
loop_
_entity.id
_entity.type
_entity.pdbx_description
1 polymer ?
#
loop_
_entity_poly.entity_id
_entity_poly.type
_entity_poly.pdbx_seq_one_letter_code
_entity_poly.pdbx_strand_id
1 'polypeptide(L)' 'MKKTIYIIRHGETDLNKLGIVQGRGMDTSLNERGLEQA' A
#
# COMPACT_ATOMS: atom_id res chain seq x y z
N MET A 1 13.13 27.59 -8.92
CA MET A 1 11.76 27.16 -9.28
C MET A 1 11.23 26.25 -8.17
N LYS A 2 10.06 26.51 -7.59
CA LYS A 2 9.48 25.61 -6.56
C LYS A 2 8.76 24.44 -7.25
N LYS A 3 8.92 23.22 -6.71
CA LYS A 3 8.15 22.04 -7.12
C LYS A 3 7.35 21.55 -5.92
N THR A 4 6.11 21.16 -6.16
CA THR A 4 5.27 20.48 -5.17
C THR A 4 5.33 18.99 -5.46
N ILE A 5 5.63 18.18 -4.45
CA ILE A 5 5.74 16.72 -4.54
C ILE A 5 4.73 16.12 -3.59
N TYR A 6 4.00 15.11 -4.06
CA TYR A 6 3.08 14.31 -3.26
C TYR A 6 3.64 12.90 -3.11
N ILE A 7 3.64 12.37 -1.89
CA ILE A 7 4.06 11.00 -1.56
C ILE A 7 2.87 10.33 -0.91
N ILE A 8 2.42 9.22 -1.50
CA ILE A 8 1.23 8.47 -1.06
C ILE A 8 1.66 7.02 -0.84
N ARG A 9 1.18 6.41 0.25
CA ARG A 9 1.37 4.98 0.53
C ARG A 9 0.26 4.18 -0.18
N HIS A 10 0.58 2.99 -0.68
CA HIS A 10 -0.43 2.08 -1.24
C HIS A 10 -1.48 1.69 -0.20
N GLY A 11 -2.66 1.27 -0.67
CA GLY A 11 -3.74 0.76 0.17
C GLY A 11 -3.41 -0.57 0.84
N GLU A 12 -4.28 -1.01 1.74
CA GLU A 12 -4.11 -2.25 2.49
C GLU A 12 -4.05 -3.52 1.61
N THR A 13 -3.17 -4.45 2.00
CA THR A 13 -3.17 -5.86 1.56
C THR A 13 -3.57 -6.78 2.73
N ASP A 14 -3.93 -8.03 2.44
CA ASP A 14 -4.24 -9.00 3.50
C ASP A 14 -3.05 -9.29 4.43
N LEU A 15 -1.82 -9.17 3.92
CA LEU A 15 -0.62 -9.29 4.76
C LEU A 15 -0.54 -8.17 5.80
N ASN A 16 -0.90 -6.93 5.44
CA ASN A 16 -0.93 -5.83 6.39
C ASN A 16 -1.99 -6.06 7.47
N LYS A 17 -3.18 -6.55 7.08
CA LYS A 17 -4.27 -6.91 8.00
C LYS A 17 -3.86 -7.99 9.01
N LEU A 18 -3.04 -8.94 8.56
CA LEU A 18 -2.53 -10.04 9.40
C LEU A 18 -1.26 -9.69 10.18
N GLY A 19 -0.73 -8.46 10.04
CA GLY A 19 0.51 -8.04 10.69
C GLY A 19 1.78 -8.72 10.12
N ILE A 20 1.68 -9.26 8.90
CA ILE A 20 2.80 -9.93 8.22
C ILE A 20 3.65 -8.88 7.50
N VAL A 21 4.97 -8.97 7.70
CA VAL A 21 5.93 -8.08 7.04
C VAL A 21 5.91 -8.32 5.53
N GLN A 22 5.60 -7.27 4.76
CA GLN A 22 5.62 -7.30 3.30
C GLN A 22 6.92 -6.70 2.78
N GLY A 23 7.87 -7.58 2.43
CA GLY A 23 9.18 -7.23 1.89
C GLY A 23 9.26 -7.31 0.36
N ARG A 24 10.48 -7.20 -0.16
CA ARG A 24 10.75 -7.43 -1.58
C ARG A 24 10.58 -8.92 -1.93
N GLY A 25 9.79 -9.20 -2.97
CA GLY A 25 9.46 -10.56 -3.41
C GLY A 25 8.05 -11.03 -3.07
N MET A 26 7.26 -10.21 -2.34
CA MET A 26 5.85 -10.47 -2.08
C MET A 26 4.97 -9.50 -2.88
N ASP A 27 4.53 -9.96 -4.04
CA ASP A 27 3.63 -9.23 -4.94
C ASP A 27 2.17 -9.52 -4.57
N THR A 28 1.68 -8.88 -3.51
CA THR A 28 0.30 -9.03 -3.04
C THR A 28 -0.57 -7.87 -3.48
N SER A 29 -1.73 -8.19 -4.05
CA SER A 29 -2.74 -7.20 -4.43
C SER A 29 -3.39 -6.52 -3.23
N LEU A 30 -4.04 -5.38 -3.50
CA LEU A 30 -4.91 -4.70 -2.54
C LEU A 30 -6.10 -5.60 -2.18
N ASN A 31 -6.52 -5.56 -0.91
CA ASN A 31 -7.79 -6.15 -0.51
C ASN A 31 -8.93 -5.14 -0.70
N GLU A 32 -10.17 -5.53 -0.39
CA GLU A 32 -11.36 -4.67 -0.55
C GLU A 32 -11.17 -3.30 0.12
N ARG A 33 -10.68 -3.29 1.37
CA ARG A 33 -10.38 -2.04 2.08
C ARG A 33 -9.23 -1.25 1.44
N GLY A 34 -8.23 -1.94 0.90
CA GLY A 34 -7.14 -1.30 0.16
C GLY A 34 -7.60 -0.65 -1.14
N LEU A 35 -8.60 -1.23 -1.82
CA LEU A 35 -9.21 -0.65 -3.01
C LEU A 35 -10.04 0.59 -2.67
N GLU A 36 -10.74 0.61 -1.53
CA GLU A 36 -11.47 1.80 -1.05
C GLU A 36 -10.55 2.96 -0.64
N GLN A 37 -9.30 2.66 -0.28
CA GLN A 37 -8.30 3.65 0.14
C GLN A 37 -7.57 4.32 -1.03
N ALA A 38 -7.59 3.71 -2.21
CA ALA A 38 -6.85 4.13 -3.39
C ALA A 38 -7.70 5.02 -4.31
#